data_AF-A0A366GWS0-F1
#
_entry.id   AF-A0A366GWS0-F1
#
_cell.length_a   1.000
_cell.length_b   1.000
_cell.length_c   1.000
_cell.angle_alpha   90.00
_cell.angle_beta   90.00
_cell.angle_gamma   90.00
#
_symmetry.space_group_name_H-M   'P 1'
#
loop_
_entity.id
_entity.type
_entity.pdbx_description
1 polymer ?
#
loop_
_entity_poly.entity_id
_entity_poly.type
_entity_poly.pdbx_seq_one_letter_code
_entity_poly.pdbx_strand_id
1 'polypeptide(L)'
;MKTRMNQSIKRLSLLLIIQLVVTAWVWSAGSEATRDPSGPLVADLDGVTRITLTDPEEGNLTLAKTDNGWEIQGKDGEDIQAAKARVERLIDRITQLRADFPVARSEQARERFKVAEDSFRRKVVLESQAKDTITLLIGTSPAMGESHARLVGDNAIYRVELPAYELPVDKERWKAPEKEQKQEDSSSKSETGPSGKQEVKSVETGQ
;
A
#
# COMPACT_ATOMS: atom_id res chain seq x y z
N MET A 1 -40.16 57.88 13.87
CA MET A 1 -39.19 57.29 12.92
C MET A 1 -38.02 56.54 13.58
N LYS A 2 -37.64 56.83 14.83
CA LYS A 2 -36.44 56.29 15.50
C LYS A 2 -36.49 54.79 15.89
N THR A 3 -37.68 54.21 16.02
CA THR A 3 -37.89 52.81 16.43
C THR A 3 -37.74 51.80 15.28
N ARG A 4 -38.08 52.16 14.04
CA ARG A 4 -37.87 51.28 12.87
C ARG A 4 -36.39 51.05 12.57
N MET A 5 -35.55 52.07 12.74
CA MET A 5 -34.12 51.99 12.46
C MET A 5 -33.40 51.03 13.43
N ASN A 6 -33.77 51.01 14.71
CA ASN A 6 -33.19 50.10 15.70
C ASN A 6 -33.62 48.63 15.47
N GLN A 7 -34.81 48.39 14.93
CA GLN A 7 -35.28 47.06 14.52
C GLN A 7 -34.53 46.56 13.28
N SER A 8 -34.28 47.44 12.30
CA SER A 8 -33.44 47.10 11.13
C SER A 8 -32.00 46.81 11.55
N ILE A 9 -31.40 47.62 12.43
CA ILE A 9 -30.04 47.38 12.95
C ILE A 9 -29.97 46.06 13.72
N LYS A 10 -30.97 45.72 14.54
CA LYS A 10 -31.02 44.41 15.23
C LYS A 10 -31.12 43.24 14.25
N ARG A 11 -31.96 43.33 13.21
CA ARG A 11 -32.09 42.29 12.17
C ARG A 11 -30.81 42.13 11.36
N LEU A 12 -30.19 43.23 10.96
CA LEU A 12 -28.90 43.25 10.26
C LEU A 12 -27.78 42.68 11.14
N SER A 13 -27.77 43.01 12.43
CA SER A 13 -26.78 42.48 13.38
C SER A 13 -26.96 40.97 13.59
N LEU A 14 -28.20 40.50 13.69
CA LEU A 14 -28.49 39.07 13.79
C LEU A 14 -28.08 38.31 12.52
N LEU A 15 -28.40 38.85 11.35
CA LEU A 15 -27.96 38.30 10.06
C LEU A 15 -26.43 38.25 9.95
N LEU A 16 -25.75 39.31 10.39
CA LEU A 16 -24.29 39.37 10.38
C LEU A 16 -23.66 38.30 11.27
N ILE A 17 -24.22 38.06 12.47
CA ILE A 17 -23.73 37.01 13.37
C ILE A 17 -23.91 35.63 12.71
N ILE A 18 -25.07 35.37 12.12
CA ILE A 18 -25.32 34.10 11.40
C ILE A 18 -24.32 33.93 10.26
N GLN A 19 -24.07 35.00 9.49
CA GLN A 19 -23.11 34.96 8.39
C GLN A 19 -21.70 34.64 8.89
N LEU A 20 -21.25 35.28 9.97
CA LEU A 20 -19.94 35.00 10.57
C LEU A 20 -19.82 33.56 11.08
N VAL A 21 -20.88 33.00 11.68
CA VAL A 21 -20.90 31.60 12.12
C VAL A 21 -20.78 30.65 10.94
N VAL A 22 -21.54 30.88 9.86
CA VAL A 22 -21.46 30.07 8.64
C VAL A 22 -20.07 30.18 7.99
N THR A 23 -19.50 31.38 7.91
CA THR A 23 -18.14 31.57 7.38
C THR A 23 -17.09 30.88 8.25
N ALA A 24 -17.17 30.99 9.57
CA ALA A 24 -16.25 30.31 10.48
C ALA A 24 -16.36 28.79 10.37
N TRP A 25 -17.58 28.26 10.21
CA TRP A 25 -17.82 26.83 10.02
C TRP A 25 -17.29 26.33 8.66
N VAL A 26 -17.50 27.08 7.59
CA VAL A 26 -16.94 26.76 6.26
C VAL A 26 -15.41 26.84 6.27
N TRP A 27 -14.84 27.81 6.99
CA TRP A 27 -13.39 27.98 7.07
C TRP A 27 -12.72 26.93 7.95
N SER A 28 -13.35 26.49 9.04
CA SER A 28 -12.82 25.36 9.83
C SER A 28 -12.85 24.06 9.04
N ALA A 29 -13.89 23.83 8.23
CA ALA A 29 -13.96 22.70 7.30
C ALA A 29 -12.91 22.77 6.17
N GLY A 30 -12.33 23.95 5.91
CA GLY A 30 -11.31 24.19 4.88
C GLY A 30 -9.92 24.52 5.43
N SER A 31 -9.67 24.36 6.73
CA SER A 31 -8.35 24.61 7.33
C SER A 31 -7.42 23.43 7.04
N GLU A 32 -6.89 23.41 5.81
CA GLU A 32 -5.97 22.39 5.35
C GLU A 32 -4.59 22.60 5.97
N ALA A 33 -4.00 21.54 6.51
CA ALA A 33 -2.58 21.52 6.82
C ALA A 33 -1.83 21.80 5.51
N THR A 34 -1.20 22.97 5.40
CA THR A 34 -0.37 23.30 4.24
C THR A 34 0.85 22.38 4.31
N ARG A 35 0.80 21.25 3.59
CA ARG A 35 1.94 20.33 3.49
C ARG A 35 3.08 21.07 2.79
N ASP A 36 4.29 20.88 3.31
CA ASP A 36 5.49 21.38 2.68
C ASP A 36 5.57 20.83 1.25
N PRO A 37 5.56 21.69 0.21
CA PRO A 37 5.69 21.22 -1.16
C PRO A 37 7.05 20.54 -1.31
N SER A 38 7.05 19.25 -1.65
CA SER A 38 8.20 18.33 -1.74
C SER A 38 8.55 17.49 -0.50
N GLY A 39 7.72 17.53 0.55
CA GLY A 39 7.79 16.60 1.67
C GLY A 39 7.31 15.18 1.34
N PRO A 40 7.49 14.20 2.24
CA PRO A 40 6.92 12.86 2.07
C PRO A 40 5.38 12.94 2.09
N LEU A 41 4.76 12.22 1.17
CA LEU A 41 3.29 12.16 1.06
C LEU A 41 2.70 11.43 2.26
N VAL A 42 3.32 10.33 2.64
CA VAL A 42 2.93 9.49 3.78
C VAL A 42 3.83 9.86 4.97
N ALA A 43 3.24 10.03 6.15
CA ALA A 43 4.02 10.22 7.36
C ALA A 43 4.89 8.99 7.62
N ASP A 44 6.05 9.17 8.26
CA ASP A 44 6.90 8.05 8.64
C ASP A 44 6.12 7.12 9.60
N LEU A 45 5.90 5.88 9.18
CA LEU A 45 5.17 4.87 9.95
C LEU A 45 6.19 3.90 10.51
N ASP A 46 6.59 4.13 11.76
CA ASP A 46 7.49 3.23 12.45
C ASP A 46 6.80 1.87 12.70
N GLY A 47 7.41 0.81 12.16
CA GLY A 47 6.96 -0.55 12.38
C GLY A 47 5.55 -0.85 11.85
N VAL A 48 5.32 -0.75 10.54
CA VAL A 48 4.08 -1.23 9.90
C VAL A 48 3.84 -2.71 10.27
N THR A 49 2.67 -2.99 10.83
CA THR A 49 2.26 -4.32 11.30
C THR A 49 1.14 -4.92 10.46
N ARG A 50 0.34 -4.10 9.78
CA ARG A 50 -0.76 -4.57 8.95
C ARG A 50 -0.93 -3.70 7.72
N ILE A 51 -1.21 -4.35 6.59
CA ILE A 51 -1.51 -3.72 5.31
C ILE A 51 -2.80 -4.32 4.80
N THR A 52 -3.80 -3.49 4.52
CA THR A 52 -5.04 -3.93 3.87
C THR A 52 -5.13 -3.31 2.50
N LEU A 53 -5.17 -4.14 1.47
CA LEU A 53 -5.40 -3.75 0.08
C LEU A 53 -6.87 -4.03 -0.24
N THR A 54 -7.55 -3.05 -0.84
CA THR A 54 -8.93 -3.20 -1.31
C THR A 54 -9.02 -2.77 -2.77
N ASP A 55 -9.69 -3.60 -3.54
CA ASP A 55 -10.19 -3.32 -4.86
C ASP A 55 -11.73 -3.45 -4.85
N PRO A 56 -12.46 -2.49 -5.43
CA PRO A 56 -13.92 -2.52 -5.41
C PRO A 56 -14.53 -3.68 -6.21
N GLU A 57 -13.81 -4.26 -7.17
CA GLU A 57 -14.28 -5.34 -8.04
C GLU A 57 -13.72 -6.71 -7.61
N GLU A 58 -12.44 -6.77 -7.22
CA GLU A 58 -11.73 -8.02 -6.89
C GLU A 58 -11.75 -8.37 -5.39
N GLY A 59 -12.14 -7.44 -4.51
CA GLY A 59 -12.27 -7.65 -3.07
C GLY A 59 -11.10 -7.11 -2.24
N ASN A 60 -10.74 -7.81 -1.16
CA ASN A 60 -9.71 -7.33 -0.22
C ASN A 60 -8.68 -8.41 0.10
N LEU A 61 -7.49 -7.94 0.47
CA LEU A 61 -6.36 -8.73 0.91
C LEU A 61 -5.74 -8.07 2.13
N THR A 62 -5.52 -8.83 3.18
CA THR A 62 -4.85 -8.34 4.40
C THR A 62 -3.54 -9.06 4.57
N LEU A 63 -2.46 -8.29 4.72
CA LEU A 63 -1.14 -8.75 5.11
C LEU A 63 -0.91 -8.35 6.57
N ALA A 64 -0.54 -9.30 7.42
CA ALA A 64 -0.24 -9.07 8.81
C ALA A 64 1.18 -9.54 9.14
N LYS A 65 1.86 -8.78 9.98
CA LYS A 65 3.17 -9.15 10.52
C LYS A 65 2.98 -10.01 11.77
N THR A 66 3.56 -11.19 11.75
CA THR A 66 3.61 -12.18 12.85
C THR A 66 5.07 -12.41 13.25
N ASP A 67 5.28 -13.26 14.26
CA ASP A 67 6.63 -13.67 14.69
C ASP A 67 7.40 -14.41 13.57
N ASN A 68 6.67 -15.07 12.66
CA ASN A 68 7.24 -15.81 11.53
C ASN A 68 7.40 -14.97 10.26
N GLY A 69 7.11 -13.66 10.32
CA GLY A 69 7.25 -12.72 9.22
C GLY A 69 5.92 -12.18 8.73
N TRP A 70 5.77 -11.98 7.42
CA TRP A 70 4.52 -11.50 6.85
C TRP A 70 3.64 -12.67 6.42
N GLU A 71 2.36 -12.61 6.77
CA GLU A 71 1.34 -13.60 6.45
C GLU A 71 0.16 -12.93 5.75
N ILE A 72 -0.43 -13.65 4.79
CA ILE A 72 -1.66 -13.29 4.11
C ILE A 72 -2.81 -13.86 4.94
N GLN A 73 -3.70 -12.99 5.44
CA GLN A 73 -4.86 -13.45 6.19
C GLN A 73 -5.88 -14.09 5.24
N GLY A 74 -6.15 -15.37 5.45
CA GLY A 74 -7.14 -16.12 4.69
C GLY A 74 -8.56 -15.84 5.20
N LYS A 75 -9.55 -15.87 4.30
CA LYS A 75 -10.98 -15.87 4.71
C LYS A 75 -11.41 -17.20 5.34
N ASP A 76 -10.69 -18.28 5.05
CA ASP A 76 -11.02 -19.65 5.46
C ASP A 76 -10.16 -20.16 6.62
N GLY A 77 -9.41 -19.27 7.30
CA GLY A 77 -8.61 -19.60 8.50
C GLY A 77 -7.22 -20.17 8.22
N GLU A 78 -6.83 -20.33 6.95
CA GLU A 78 -5.46 -20.69 6.56
C GLU A 78 -4.67 -19.44 6.20
N ASP A 79 -3.80 -19.02 7.11
CA ASP A 79 -2.85 -17.94 6.87
C ASP A 79 -1.64 -18.48 6.09
N ILE A 80 -1.25 -17.74 5.04
CA ILE A 80 -0.20 -18.17 4.10
C ILE A 80 1.00 -17.25 4.23
N GLN A 81 2.20 -17.82 4.27
CA GLN A 81 3.42 -17.01 4.30
C GLN A 81 3.52 -16.10 3.06
N ALA A 82 3.60 -14.80 3.30
CA ALA A 82 3.87 -13.81 2.26
C ALA A 82 5.38 -13.69 2.00
N ALA A 83 5.74 -13.35 0.76
CA ALA A 83 7.10 -13.00 0.38
C ALA A 83 7.51 -11.70 1.08
N LYS A 84 8.23 -11.81 2.20
CA LYS A 84 8.73 -10.68 3.01
C LYS A 84 9.31 -9.55 2.16
N ALA A 85 10.24 -9.87 1.26
CA ALA A 85 10.89 -8.89 0.39
C ALA A 85 9.92 -8.16 -0.56
N ARG A 86 8.78 -8.75 -0.91
CA ARG A 86 7.74 -8.09 -1.70
C ARG A 86 6.95 -7.11 -0.85
N VAL A 87 6.56 -7.51 0.36
CA VAL A 87 5.83 -6.65 1.29
C VAL A 87 6.68 -5.45 1.72
N GLU A 88 7.95 -5.67 2.06
CA GLU A 88 8.87 -4.59 2.43
C GLU A 88 9.12 -3.61 1.28
N ARG A 89 9.26 -4.10 0.03
CA ARG A 89 9.34 -3.21 -1.13
C ARG A 89 8.09 -2.37 -1.33
N LEU A 90 6.90 -2.90 -1.04
CA LEU A 90 5.67 -2.12 -1.10
C LEU A 90 5.67 -1.01 -0.06
N ILE A 91 6.03 -1.32 1.19
CA ILE A 91 6.11 -0.34 2.28
C ILE A 91 7.11 0.76 1.91
N ASP A 92 8.29 0.37 1.42
CA ASP A 92 9.34 1.30 0.98
C ASP A 92 8.83 2.22 -0.14
N ARG A 93 8.15 1.66 -1.16
CA ARG A 93 7.53 2.46 -2.23
C ARG A 93 6.50 3.46 -1.73
N ILE A 94 5.66 3.07 -0.76
CA ILE A 94 4.62 3.96 -0.21
C ILE A 94 5.24 5.08 0.65
N THR A 95 6.25 4.75 1.46
CA THR A 95 6.93 5.72 2.33
C THR A 95 7.80 6.71 1.56
N GLN A 96 8.34 6.30 0.41
CA GLN A 96 9.10 7.17 -0.50
C GLN A 96 8.24 8.08 -1.40
N LEU A 97 6.91 7.94 -1.37
CA LEU A 97 6.03 8.82 -2.15
C LEU A 97 6.20 10.27 -1.73
N ARG A 98 6.29 11.17 -2.71
CA ARG A 98 6.46 12.60 -2.47
C ARG A 98 5.15 13.36 -2.70
N ALA A 99 4.88 14.31 -1.81
CA ALA A 99 3.83 15.30 -1.98
C ALA A 99 4.43 16.52 -2.70
N ASP A 100 4.56 16.41 -4.02
CA ASP A 100 4.89 17.56 -4.86
C ASP A 100 3.68 18.51 -4.97
N PHE A 101 3.47 19.15 -6.12
CA PHE A 101 2.31 20.02 -6.32
C PHE A 101 1.04 19.20 -6.51
N PRO A 102 -0.01 19.45 -5.71
CA PRO A 102 -1.27 18.77 -5.89
C PRO A 102 -1.94 19.21 -7.20
N VAL A 103 -2.49 18.23 -7.92
CA VAL A 103 -3.18 18.44 -9.19
C VAL A 103 -4.59 19.00 -9.00
N ALA A 104 -5.21 18.74 -7.85
CA ALA A 104 -6.53 19.23 -7.48
C ALA A 104 -6.80 19.09 -5.97
N ARG A 105 -7.84 19.76 -5.47
CA ARG A 105 -8.32 19.67 -4.08
C ARG A 105 -9.85 19.50 -3.93
N SER A 106 -10.61 19.78 -4.99
CA SER A 106 -12.07 19.80 -4.91
C SER A 106 -12.67 18.39 -4.80
N GLU A 107 -13.82 18.29 -4.16
CA GLU A 107 -14.59 17.04 -4.05
C GLU A 107 -14.92 16.44 -5.43
N GLN A 108 -15.36 17.28 -6.37
CA GLN A 108 -15.63 16.88 -7.76
C GLN A 108 -14.39 16.28 -8.45
N ALA A 109 -13.20 16.76 -8.12
CA ALA A 109 -11.97 16.18 -8.64
C ALA A 109 -11.69 14.80 -8.05
N ARG A 110 -12.07 14.53 -6.79
CA ARG A 110 -11.92 13.21 -6.17
C ARG A 110 -12.72 12.15 -6.94
N GLU A 111 -13.95 12.47 -7.31
CA GLU A 111 -14.77 11.59 -8.15
C GLU A 111 -14.14 11.36 -9.51
N ARG A 112 -13.76 12.44 -10.20
CA ARG A 112 -13.15 12.36 -11.54
C ARG A 112 -11.86 11.53 -11.54
N PHE A 113 -11.03 11.70 -10.52
CA PHE A 113 -9.76 10.98 -10.39
C PHE A 113 -9.90 9.62 -9.73
N LYS A 114 -11.12 9.23 -9.29
CA LYS A 114 -11.36 8.00 -8.52
C LYS A 114 -10.47 7.91 -7.28
N VAL A 115 -10.52 8.94 -6.45
CA VAL A 115 -9.84 9.00 -5.14
C VAL A 115 -10.79 9.45 -4.03
N ALA A 116 -12.10 9.22 -4.21
CA ALA A 116 -13.09 9.38 -3.15
C ALA A 116 -13.17 8.09 -2.32
N GLU A 117 -13.78 8.17 -1.13
CA GLU A 117 -13.83 7.03 -0.19
C GLU A 117 -14.71 5.89 -0.69
N ASP A 118 -15.69 6.20 -1.53
CA ASP A 118 -16.62 5.31 -2.22
C ASP A 118 -16.29 5.11 -3.71
N SER A 119 -15.47 6.00 -4.29
CA SER A 119 -15.06 5.97 -5.70
C SER A 119 -13.53 5.95 -5.80
N PHE A 120 -12.94 4.75 -5.77
CA PHE A 120 -11.49 4.52 -5.88
C PHE A 120 -11.13 3.37 -6.82
N ARG A 121 -9.87 3.30 -7.28
CA ARG A 121 -9.34 2.12 -8.00
C ARG A 121 -8.65 1.14 -7.07
N ARG A 122 -7.86 1.64 -6.13
CA ARG A 122 -7.26 0.84 -5.06
C ARG A 122 -7.28 1.62 -3.76
N LYS A 123 -7.49 0.93 -2.65
CA LYS A 123 -7.36 1.52 -1.30
C LYS A 123 -6.32 0.72 -0.54
N VAL A 124 -5.37 1.43 0.06
CA VAL A 124 -4.31 0.87 0.89
C VAL A 124 -4.46 1.44 2.28
N VAL A 125 -4.64 0.56 3.26
CA VAL A 125 -4.65 0.93 4.68
C VAL A 125 -3.37 0.38 5.30
N LEU A 126 -2.58 1.24 5.93
CA LEU A 126 -1.39 0.84 6.67
C LEU A 126 -1.62 1.12 8.15
N GLU A 127 -1.33 0.14 8.99
CA GLU A 127 -1.40 0.26 10.45
C GLU A 127 -0.01 0.03 11.06
N SER A 128 0.42 0.98 11.89
CA SER A 128 1.70 0.92 12.61
C SER A 128 1.59 0.15 13.93
N GLN A 129 2.73 -0.17 14.53
CA GLN A 129 2.78 -0.75 15.88
C GLN A 129 2.20 0.21 16.94
N ALA A 130 2.32 1.52 16.72
CA ALA A 130 1.75 2.57 17.56
C ALA A 130 0.23 2.76 17.35
N LYS A 131 -0.40 1.94 16.48
CA LYS A 131 -1.81 2.03 16.06
C LYS A 131 -2.15 3.30 15.27
N ASP A 132 -1.14 3.92 14.65
CA ASP A 132 -1.40 4.95 13.65
C ASP A 132 -1.91 4.28 12.38
N THR A 133 -3.01 4.79 11.85
CA THR A 133 -3.62 4.29 10.64
C THR A 133 -3.61 5.37 9.57
N ILE A 134 -3.03 5.06 8.41
CA ILE A 134 -3.19 5.87 7.21
C ILE A 134 -4.01 5.11 6.19
N THR A 135 -4.78 5.86 5.40
CA THR A 135 -5.49 5.30 4.25
C THR A 135 -5.12 6.11 3.01
N LEU A 136 -4.50 5.42 2.06
CA LEU A 136 -4.12 5.96 0.76
C LEU A 136 -5.08 5.43 -0.30
N LEU A 137 -5.76 6.35 -0.98
CA LEU A 137 -6.65 6.06 -2.10
C LEU A 137 -5.90 6.29 -3.41
N ILE A 138 -5.87 5.27 -4.26
CA ILE A 138 -5.24 5.25 -5.58
C ILE A 138 -6.33 5.26 -6.64
N GLY A 139 -6.18 6.15 -7.61
CA GLY A 139 -7.17 6.44 -8.61
C GLY A 139 -6.70 6.21 -10.04
N THR A 140 -7.14 7.08 -10.94
CA THR A 140 -6.82 7.00 -12.37
C THR A 140 -5.32 7.14 -12.64
N SER A 141 -4.86 6.57 -13.75
CA SER A 141 -3.45 6.60 -14.15
C SER A 141 -3.24 7.67 -15.24
N PRO A 142 -2.51 8.76 -14.97
CA PRO A 142 -2.21 9.78 -15.96
C PRO A 142 -1.09 9.37 -16.93
N ALA A 143 -0.20 8.46 -16.51
CA ALA A 143 0.90 7.93 -17.30
C ALA A 143 1.30 6.52 -16.82
N MET A 144 2.09 5.80 -17.63
CA MET A 144 2.62 4.49 -17.26
C MET A 144 3.43 4.57 -15.96
N GLY A 145 3.10 3.71 -15.00
CA GLY A 145 3.77 3.70 -13.69
C GLY A 145 3.31 4.78 -12.71
N GLU A 146 2.41 5.68 -13.14
CA GLU A 146 1.88 6.74 -12.28
C GLU A 146 0.40 6.51 -11.95
N SER A 147 -0.05 7.10 -10.84
CA SER A 147 -1.46 7.20 -10.48
C SER A 147 -1.75 8.51 -9.76
N HIS A 148 -3.02 8.92 -9.78
CA HIS A 148 -3.52 9.91 -8.85
C HIS A 148 -3.69 9.26 -7.48
N ALA A 149 -3.29 9.95 -6.42
CA ALA A 149 -3.43 9.47 -5.06
C ALA A 149 -3.91 10.56 -4.11
N ARG A 150 -4.64 10.16 -3.08
CA ARG A 150 -5.11 11.04 -2.00
C ARG A 150 -5.07 10.30 -0.66
N LEU A 151 -4.62 10.97 0.38
CA LEU A 151 -4.77 10.47 1.75
C LEU A 151 -6.16 10.80 2.28
N VAL A 152 -6.80 9.85 2.94
CA VAL A 152 -8.03 10.12 3.69
C VAL A 152 -7.73 11.13 4.79
N GLY A 153 -8.60 12.12 4.96
CA GLY A 153 -8.35 13.28 5.84
C GLY A 153 -7.64 14.46 5.16
N ASP A 154 -7.09 14.28 3.96
CA ASP A 154 -6.54 15.34 3.12
C ASP A 154 -7.44 15.54 1.88
N ASN A 155 -7.55 16.78 1.40
CA ASN A 155 -8.28 17.06 0.16
C ASN A 155 -7.36 17.05 -1.05
N ALA A 156 -6.05 17.23 -0.84
CA ALA A 156 -5.06 17.34 -1.90
C ALA A 156 -4.87 16.01 -2.64
N ILE A 157 -4.99 16.08 -3.97
CA ILE A 157 -4.79 14.97 -4.89
C ILE A 157 -3.41 15.16 -5.54
N TYR A 158 -2.57 14.14 -5.47
CA TYR A 158 -1.21 14.17 -5.99
C TYR A 158 -1.04 13.17 -7.14
N ARG A 159 -0.01 13.38 -7.95
CA ARG A 159 0.49 12.36 -8.88
C ARG A 159 1.63 11.62 -8.20
N VAL A 160 1.58 10.29 -8.21
CA VAL A 160 2.55 9.43 -7.53
C VAL A 160 3.01 8.31 -8.44
N GLU A 161 4.25 7.85 -8.26
CA GLU A 161 4.84 6.70 -8.96
C GLU A 161 4.45 5.36 -8.32
N LEU A 162 3.15 5.22 -8.01
CA LEU A 162 2.57 3.99 -7.45
C LEU A 162 1.37 3.57 -8.30
N PRO A 163 1.57 2.70 -9.30
CA PRO A 163 0.49 2.26 -10.16
C PRO A 163 -0.39 1.23 -9.47
N ALA A 164 -1.70 1.25 -9.76
CA ALA A 164 -2.66 0.33 -9.13
C ALA A 164 -2.33 -1.17 -9.31
N TYR A 165 -1.66 -1.56 -10.40
CA TYR A 165 -1.28 -2.96 -10.64
C TYR A 165 -0.17 -3.48 -9.70
N GLU A 166 0.57 -2.60 -9.03
CA GLU A 166 1.53 -2.99 -7.98
C GLU A 166 0.86 -3.33 -6.65
N LEU A 167 -0.45 -3.10 -6.56
CA LEU A 167 -1.27 -3.32 -5.38
C LEU A 167 -2.28 -4.47 -5.61
N PRO A 168 -1.88 -5.65 -6.12
CA PRO A 168 -2.82 -6.74 -6.39
C PRO A 168 -3.50 -7.19 -5.10
N VAL A 169 -4.81 -7.49 -5.16
CA VAL A 169 -5.53 -8.15 -4.06
C VAL A 169 -5.53 -9.67 -4.21
N ASP A 170 -4.98 -10.16 -5.32
CA ASP A 170 -4.73 -11.58 -5.54
C ASP A 170 -3.62 -12.08 -4.61
N LYS A 171 -4.02 -12.98 -3.70
CA LYS A 171 -3.14 -13.65 -2.73
C LYS A 171 -1.96 -14.36 -3.41
N GLU A 172 -2.12 -14.94 -4.60
CA GLU A 172 -1.03 -15.64 -5.30
C GLU A 172 0.14 -14.70 -5.61
N ARG A 173 -0.11 -13.41 -5.79
CA ARG A 173 0.95 -12.42 -6.02
C ARG A 173 1.80 -12.18 -4.77
N TRP A 174 1.30 -12.48 -3.58
CA TRP A 174 1.99 -12.17 -2.34
C TRP A 174 2.67 -13.36 -1.69
N LYS A 175 2.37 -14.59 -2.11
CA LYS A 175 2.94 -15.81 -1.52
C LYS A 175 4.46 -15.84 -1.62
N ALA A 176 5.10 -16.37 -0.58
CA ALA A 176 6.50 -16.73 -0.64
C ALA A 176 6.72 -17.80 -1.73
N PRO A 177 7.80 -17.72 -2.51
CA PRO A 177 8.14 -18.80 -3.44
C PRO A 177 8.36 -20.09 -2.65
N GLU A 178 7.82 -21.19 -3.16
CA GLU A 178 8.10 -22.51 -2.62
C GLU A 178 9.61 -22.75 -2.73
N LYS A 179 10.28 -22.97 -1.59
CA LYS A 179 11.72 -23.22 -1.59
C LYS A 179 11.95 -24.56 -2.28
N GLU A 180 12.33 -24.53 -3.55
CA GLU A 180 12.89 -25.69 -4.24
C GLU A 180 14.12 -26.14 -3.46
N GLN A 181 13.95 -27.17 -2.64
CA GLN A 181 15.04 -27.91 -2.01
C GLN A 181 15.82 -28.58 -3.14
N LYS A 182 16.76 -27.86 -3.75
CA LYS A 182 17.74 -28.45 -4.64
C LYS A 182 18.68 -29.30 -3.78
N GLN A 183 18.34 -30.58 -3.70
CA GLN A 183 19.11 -31.64 -3.05
C GLN A 183 20.60 -31.52 -3.38
N GLU A 184 21.39 -31.17 -2.37
CA GLU A 184 22.75 -31.68 -2.18
C GLU A 184 22.66 -33.19 -1.96
N ASP A 185 22.51 -33.98 -3.03
CA ASP A 185 22.50 -35.45 -2.92
C ASP A 185 23.20 -36.12 -4.12
N SER A 186 24.30 -35.51 -4.59
CA SER A 186 25.16 -36.06 -5.66
C SER A 186 26.61 -36.30 -5.26
N SER A 187 26.89 -36.54 -3.98
CA SER A 187 28.19 -37.09 -3.57
C SER A 187 28.08 -37.96 -2.32
N SER A 188 27.37 -39.07 -2.45
CA SER A 188 27.71 -40.26 -1.68
C SER A 188 27.29 -41.51 -2.43
N LYS A 189 28.26 -42.43 -2.58
CA LYS A 189 28.12 -43.86 -2.88
C LYS A 189 28.23 -44.32 -4.34
N SER A 190 29.46 -44.64 -4.74
CA SER A 190 29.73 -45.88 -5.49
C SER A 190 31.16 -46.40 -5.24
N GLU A 191 31.39 -46.93 -4.04
CA GLU A 191 32.48 -47.88 -3.80
C GLU A 191 31.89 -49.12 -3.10
N THR A 192 31.70 -50.22 -3.84
CA THR A 192 31.98 -51.62 -3.43
C THR A 192 31.56 -52.65 -4.50
N GLY A 193 32.56 -53.27 -5.14
CA GLY A 193 32.68 -54.71 -5.45
C GLY A 193 31.71 -55.41 -6.43
N PRO A 194 32.12 -56.52 -7.08
CA PRO A 194 32.95 -57.56 -6.45
C PRO A 194 34.20 -57.99 -7.23
N SER A 195 35.21 -58.40 -6.46
CA SER A 195 36.39 -59.16 -6.90
C SER A 195 36.08 -60.66 -6.86
N GLY A 196 36.24 -61.35 -7.99
CA GLY A 196 36.26 -62.81 -8.11
C GLY A 196 37.36 -63.21 -9.10
N LYS A 197 38.40 -63.88 -8.58
CA LYS A 197 39.68 -64.24 -9.20
C LYS A 197 39.60 -65.33 -10.28
N GLN A 198 40.54 -65.28 -11.23
CA GLN A 198 41.47 -66.36 -11.67
C GLN A 198 42.47 -65.73 -12.68
N GLU A 199 43.76 -65.50 -12.35
CA GLU A 199 44.93 -66.42 -12.49
C GLU A 199 44.95 -67.12 -13.86
N VAL A 200 45.93 -67.02 -14.78
CA VAL A 200 47.40 -67.10 -14.66
C VAL A 200 48.12 -66.62 -15.97
N LYS A 201 49.28 -65.98 -15.77
CA LYS A 201 50.55 -65.98 -16.54
C LYS A 201 50.67 -66.77 -17.87
N SER A 202 51.22 -66.09 -18.90
CA SER A 202 52.29 -66.52 -19.87
C SER A 202 52.53 -65.32 -20.82
N VAL A 203 53.63 -64.55 -20.81
CA VAL A 203 55.05 -64.78 -21.17
C VAL A 203 55.25 -65.19 -22.65
N GLU A 204 55.84 -64.25 -23.44
CA GLU A 204 56.75 -64.40 -24.61
C GLU A 204 56.28 -65.29 -25.79
N THR A 205 56.37 -64.97 -27.09
CA THR A 205 57.39 -64.31 -27.94
C THR A 205 56.77 -64.19 -29.35
N GLY A 206 57.26 -63.29 -30.21
CA GLY A 206 57.10 -63.49 -31.66
C GLY A 206 57.33 -62.24 -32.52
N GLN A 207 58.56 -62.10 -33.01
CA GLN A 207 58.83 -61.56 -34.35
C GLN A 207 58.14 -62.40 -35.43
#